data_AF-A0A9D6GXH0-F1
#
_entry.id   AF-A0A9D6GXH0-F1
#
_cell.length_a   1.000
_cell.length_b   1.000
_cell.length_c   1.000
_cell.angle_alpha   90.00
_cell.angle_beta   90.00
_cell.angle_gamma   90.00
#
_symmetry.space_group_name_H-M   'P 1'
#
loop_
_entity.id
_entity.type
_entity.pdbx_description
1 polymer ?
#
loop_
_entity_poly.entity_id
_entity_poly.type
_entity_poly.pdbx_seq_one_letter_code
_entity_poly.pdbx_strand_id
1 'polypeptide(L)'
;MTAILRLSIWIAFALVMAWADGAEADQENPCQGVATGDVAPIGTSGPVLHRGDIFDAVSQYVTFKDGRPPQFCSPGPCYPASAIVLTTCKVDDTKPGETYGDETYFGVTIIRSRVSPDVLRISDVFGRLADLGVDHADAGNAATTFVKMPFSACASVVQGALEGDPAAVALLNSSGQSLCPP
;
A
#
# COMPACT_ATOMS: atom_id res chain seq x y z
N MET A 1 -20.18 -53.76 44.59
CA MET A 1 -18.75 -53.80 44.94
C MET A 1 -18.01 -54.30 43.69
N THR A 2 -17.44 -53.37 42.89
CA THR A 2 -15.98 -53.08 42.72
C THR A 2 -15.21 -54.25 42.05
N ALA A 3 -14.35 -54.12 41.04
CA ALA A 3 -13.73 -53.02 40.28
C ALA A 3 -13.17 -53.61 38.95
N ILE A 4 -13.30 -52.95 37.80
CA ILE A 4 -12.23 -52.22 37.07
C ILE A 4 -11.00 -53.08 36.70
N LEU A 5 -10.88 -53.45 35.41
CA LEU A 5 -9.58 -53.61 34.75
C LEU A 5 -9.57 -52.74 33.48
N ARG A 6 -8.76 -51.68 33.53
CA ARG A 6 -8.61 -50.67 32.48
C ARG A 6 -7.66 -51.19 31.40
N LEU A 7 -8.14 -51.23 30.16
CA LEU A 7 -7.32 -51.46 28.97
C LEU A 7 -6.80 -50.09 28.49
N SER A 8 -5.55 -49.79 28.82
CA SER A 8 -4.88 -48.53 28.46
C SER A 8 -4.35 -48.60 27.02
N ILE A 9 -5.21 -48.30 26.04
CA ILE A 9 -4.79 -48.10 24.66
C ILE A 9 -4.22 -46.68 24.54
N TRP A 10 -2.90 -46.61 24.48
CA TRP A 10 -2.16 -45.43 24.04
C TRP A 10 -2.25 -45.34 22.51
N ILE A 11 -3.14 -44.49 21.99
CA ILE A 11 -3.03 -43.99 20.62
C ILE A 11 -2.65 -42.52 20.72
N ALA A 12 -1.34 -42.31 20.62
CA ALA A 12 -0.78 -41.05 20.16
C ALA A 12 -1.21 -40.88 18.69
N PHE A 13 -2.08 -39.91 18.41
CA PHE A 13 -2.14 -39.28 17.10
C PHE A 13 -2.12 -37.78 17.30
N ALA A 14 -0.97 -37.22 16.93
CA ALA A 14 -0.67 -35.82 16.93
C ALA A 14 -1.67 -35.08 16.05
N LEU A 15 -2.51 -34.25 16.67
CA LEU A 15 -3.15 -33.13 16.01
C LEU A 15 -2.41 -31.87 16.48
N VAL A 16 -1.19 -31.69 15.98
CA VAL A 16 -0.59 -30.36 15.96
C VAL A 16 -1.38 -29.62 14.89
N MET A 17 -2.45 -28.94 15.30
CA MET A 17 -2.98 -27.87 14.48
C MET A 17 -1.84 -26.87 14.32
N ALA A 18 -1.24 -26.90 13.14
CA ALA A 18 -0.41 -25.82 12.65
C ALA A 18 -1.33 -24.60 12.58
N TRP A 19 -1.37 -23.84 13.67
CA TRP A 19 -1.58 -22.41 13.60
C TRP A 19 -0.34 -21.88 12.87
N ALA A 20 -0.37 -22.00 11.55
CA ALA A 20 0.25 -20.98 10.74
C ALA A 20 -0.57 -19.74 11.04
N ASP A 21 -0.25 -19.07 12.15
CA ASP A 21 -0.34 -17.63 12.20
C ASP A 21 0.47 -17.20 10.99
N GLY A 22 -0.23 -16.96 9.89
CA GLY A 22 0.34 -16.29 8.75
C GLY A 22 1.02 -15.08 9.34
N ALA A 23 2.34 -15.04 9.21
CA ALA A 23 3.02 -13.77 9.19
C ALA A 23 2.16 -12.91 8.26
N GLU A 24 1.43 -11.97 8.84
CA GLU A 24 0.82 -10.89 8.09
C GLU A 24 2.00 -10.37 7.30
N ALA A 25 2.04 -10.70 6.01
CA ALA A 25 3.01 -10.12 5.11
C ALA A 25 2.76 -8.63 5.31
N ASP A 26 3.69 -7.96 6.00
CA ASP A 26 3.72 -6.53 6.19
C ASP A 26 3.43 -5.96 4.82
N GLN A 27 2.17 -5.59 4.56
CA GLN A 27 1.72 -5.34 3.20
C GLN A 27 2.43 -4.04 2.81
N GLU A 28 3.57 -4.21 2.13
CA GLU A 28 4.57 -3.19 1.86
C GLU A 28 3.90 -2.01 1.15
N ASN A 29 4.38 -0.80 1.45
CA ASN A 29 3.94 0.43 0.80
C ASN A 29 3.78 0.19 -0.72
N PRO A 30 2.57 0.29 -1.30
CA PRO A 30 2.29 -0.10 -2.69
C PRO A 30 2.86 0.89 -3.72
N CYS A 31 3.68 1.85 -3.28
CA CYS A 31 4.42 2.76 -4.15
C CYS A 31 5.60 2.03 -4.78
N GLN A 32 5.51 1.84 -6.09
CA GLN A 32 6.46 1.13 -6.92
C GLN A 32 7.03 2.06 -7.98
N GLY A 33 8.26 1.76 -8.36
CA GLY A 33 8.89 2.27 -9.57
C GLY A 33 9.47 1.15 -10.42
N VAL A 34 9.84 1.48 -11.65
CA VAL A 34 10.50 0.55 -12.57
C VAL A 34 11.85 1.13 -12.96
N ALA A 35 12.89 0.31 -12.89
CA ALA A 35 14.22 0.70 -13.33
C ALA A 35 14.28 0.83 -14.86
N THR A 36 14.76 1.98 -15.36
CA THR A 36 14.90 2.26 -16.80
C THR A 36 16.20 1.72 -17.40
N GLY A 37 17.12 1.30 -16.55
CA GLY A 37 18.43 0.76 -16.88
C GLY A 37 19.03 0.07 -15.66
N ASP A 38 20.19 -0.56 -15.87
CA ASP A 38 20.91 -1.20 -14.78
C ASP A 38 21.48 -0.13 -13.85
N VAL A 39 21.13 -0.19 -12.57
CA VAL A 39 21.46 0.85 -11.60
C VAL A 39 21.83 0.25 -10.25
N ALA A 40 22.99 0.67 -9.74
CA ALA A 40 23.46 0.30 -8.42
C ALA A 40 22.84 1.21 -7.35
N PRO A 41 22.65 0.71 -6.11
CA PRO A 41 22.16 1.51 -5.00
C PRO A 41 23.20 2.56 -4.57
N ILE A 42 22.71 3.68 -4.05
CA ILE A 42 23.51 4.77 -3.51
C ILE A 42 23.63 4.62 -2.00
N GLY A 43 24.86 4.65 -1.49
CA GLY A 43 25.17 4.82 -0.06
C GLY A 43 24.95 3.60 0.84
N THR A 44 24.01 2.72 0.52
CA THR A 44 23.72 1.49 1.29
C THR A 44 23.96 0.23 0.47
N SER A 45 24.16 -0.90 1.16
CA SER A 45 24.18 -2.20 0.50
C SER A 45 22.77 -2.57 0.06
N GLY A 46 22.58 -2.83 -1.23
CA GLY A 46 21.33 -3.22 -1.84
C GLY A 46 21.59 -3.96 -3.14
N PRO A 47 20.56 -4.58 -3.75
CA PRO A 47 20.72 -5.22 -5.04
C PRO A 47 20.96 -4.16 -6.13
N VAL A 48 21.72 -4.53 -7.16
CA VAL A 48 21.67 -3.81 -8.43
C VAL A 48 20.28 -4.08 -9.03
N LEU A 49 19.57 -3.03 -9.40
CA LEU A 49 18.34 -3.19 -10.18
C LEU A 49 18.74 -3.26 -11.65
N HIS A 50 18.22 -4.26 -12.36
CA HIS A 50 18.32 -4.34 -13.80
C HIS A 50 17.19 -3.59 -14.47
N ARG A 51 17.35 -3.26 -15.76
CA ARG A 51 16.27 -2.67 -16.54
C ARG A 51 14.99 -3.50 -16.43
N GLY A 52 13.90 -2.86 -16.06
CA GLY A 52 12.58 -3.48 -15.91
C GLY A 52 12.30 -4.03 -14.52
N ASP A 53 13.31 -4.10 -13.64
CA ASP A 53 13.10 -4.52 -12.27
C ASP A 53 12.19 -3.54 -11.53
N ILE A 54 11.37 -4.09 -10.64
CA ILE A 54 10.50 -3.31 -9.78
C ILE A 54 11.31 -2.83 -8.58
N PHE A 55 11.24 -1.53 -8.33
CA PHE A 55 11.68 -0.92 -7.10
C PHE A 55 10.47 -0.74 -6.19
N ASP A 56 10.30 -1.65 -5.25
CA ASP A 56 9.16 -1.68 -4.33
C ASP A 56 9.36 -0.77 -3.11
N ALA A 57 8.24 -0.47 -2.44
CA ALA A 57 8.17 0.25 -1.18
C ALA A 57 8.86 1.63 -1.19
N VAL A 58 8.83 2.33 -2.33
CA VAL A 58 9.40 3.68 -2.43
C VAL A 58 8.65 4.59 -1.45
N SER A 59 9.36 5.23 -0.54
CA SER A 59 8.77 6.03 0.54
C SER A 59 9.17 7.49 0.48
N GLN A 60 10.32 7.80 -0.13
CA GLN A 60 10.91 9.14 -0.10
C GLN A 60 11.53 9.51 -1.44
N TYR A 61 11.44 10.80 -1.76
CA TYR A 61 12.21 11.47 -2.81
C TYR A 61 13.14 12.50 -2.16
N VAL A 62 14.43 12.41 -2.43
CA VAL A 62 15.45 13.26 -1.79
C VAL A 62 16.12 14.12 -2.84
N THR A 63 16.23 15.41 -2.54
CA THR A 63 16.96 16.39 -3.34
C THR A 63 18.11 16.98 -2.53
N PHE A 64 19.12 17.50 -3.22
CA PHE A 64 20.32 18.00 -2.60
C PHE A 64 20.61 19.44 -3.01
N LYS A 65 20.97 20.30 -2.04
CA LYS A 65 21.36 21.70 -2.30
C LYS A 65 22.71 21.84 -2.99
N ASP A 66 23.58 20.84 -2.83
CA ASP A 66 24.92 20.79 -3.42
C ASP A 66 24.92 20.44 -4.93
N GLY A 67 23.74 20.21 -5.52
CA GLY A 67 23.58 19.90 -6.93
C GLY A 67 23.78 18.42 -7.27
N ARG A 68 23.94 17.52 -6.28
CA ARG A 68 23.87 16.07 -6.51
C ARG A 68 22.53 15.71 -7.15
N PRO A 69 22.51 14.68 -8.02
CA PRO A 69 21.27 14.23 -8.64
C PRO A 69 20.29 13.73 -7.56
N PRO A 70 18.99 13.99 -7.72
CA PRO A 70 18.00 13.52 -6.77
C PRO A 70 17.87 12.00 -6.79
N GLN A 71 17.31 11.45 -5.72
CA GLN A 71 17.18 9.99 -5.52
C GLN A 71 15.82 9.60 -4.95
N PHE A 72 15.39 8.38 -5.25
CA PHE A 72 14.26 7.73 -4.59
C PHE A 72 14.79 6.72 -3.58
N CYS A 73 14.18 6.66 -2.41
CA CYS A 73 14.55 5.73 -1.35
C CYS A 73 13.34 4.89 -0.91
N SER A 74 13.61 3.62 -0.61
CA SER A 74 12.75 2.76 0.19
C SER A 74 13.37 2.61 1.59
N PRO A 75 12.76 1.89 2.55
CA PRO A 75 13.38 1.60 3.85
C PRO A 75 14.76 0.91 3.80
N GLY A 76 15.26 0.53 2.62
CA GLY A 76 16.60 0.00 2.42
C GLY A 76 17.43 0.84 1.44
N PRO A 77 17.53 0.44 0.16
CA PRO A 77 18.36 1.14 -0.81
C PRO A 77 17.74 2.44 -1.35
N CYS A 78 18.60 3.38 -1.70
CA CYS A 78 18.26 4.54 -2.53
C CYS A 78 18.82 4.35 -3.94
N TYR A 79 18.10 4.82 -4.95
CA TYR A 79 18.55 4.81 -6.35
C TYR A 79 18.41 6.21 -6.98
N PRO A 80 19.25 6.57 -7.96
CA PRO A 80 19.11 7.82 -8.70
C PRO A 80 17.69 7.95 -9.29
N ALA A 81 17.05 9.09 -9.08
CA ALA A 81 15.69 9.32 -9.55
C ALA A 81 15.60 9.31 -11.09
N SER A 82 16.69 9.62 -11.79
CA SER A 82 16.77 9.52 -13.25
C SER A 82 16.72 8.09 -13.78
N ALA A 83 17.00 7.09 -12.94
CA ALA A 83 17.02 5.68 -13.31
C ALA A 83 15.71 4.95 -12.97
N ILE A 84 14.75 5.61 -12.30
CA ILE A 84 13.51 5.02 -11.83
C ILE A 84 12.31 5.83 -12.37
N VAL A 85 11.32 5.13 -12.93
CA VAL A 85 10.02 5.72 -13.27
C VAL A 85 8.99 5.21 -12.28
N LEU A 86 8.40 6.10 -11.47
CA LEU A 86 7.31 5.73 -10.55
C LEU A 86 6.07 5.32 -11.35
N THR A 87 5.48 4.18 -11.01
CA THR A 87 4.32 3.61 -11.71
C THR A 87 3.03 3.82 -10.93
N THR A 88 3.05 3.54 -9.63
CA THR A 88 1.87 3.54 -8.76
C THR A 88 1.81 4.72 -7.79
N CYS A 89 2.75 5.65 -7.87
CA CYS A 89 2.85 6.80 -6.98
C CYS A 89 3.48 8.00 -7.68
N LYS A 90 3.47 9.14 -6.98
CA LYS A 90 4.10 10.39 -7.38
C LYS A 90 4.75 11.06 -6.17
N VAL A 91 5.72 11.95 -6.41
CA VAL A 91 6.22 12.84 -5.36
C VAL A 91 5.08 13.74 -4.88
N ASP A 92 4.93 13.88 -3.57
CA ASP A 92 3.97 14.80 -2.97
C ASP A 92 4.55 16.21 -2.99
N ASP A 93 4.19 16.98 -4.01
CA ASP A 93 4.55 18.38 -4.18
C ASP A 93 3.61 19.34 -3.44
N THR A 94 2.55 18.83 -2.80
CA THR A 94 1.58 19.65 -2.08
C THR A 94 2.04 20.00 -0.67
N LYS A 95 3.03 19.26 -0.14
CA LYS A 95 3.61 19.48 1.17
C LYS A 95 5.04 19.99 1.04
N PRO A 96 5.47 20.93 1.89
CA PRO A 96 6.87 21.32 1.92
C PRO A 96 7.74 20.13 2.35
N GLY A 97 8.86 19.93 1.66
CA GLY A 97 9.83 18.90 2.04
C GLY A 97 10.55 19.23 3.35
N GLU A 98 10.92 18.18 4.09
CA GLU A 98 11.67 18.31 5.34
C GLU A 98 13.16 18.43 5.02
N THR A 99 13.82 19.48 5.50
CA THR A 99 15.22 19.75 5.17
C THR A 99 16.15 19.47 6.34
N TYR A 100 17.15 18.62 6.11
CA TYR A 100 18.19 18.27 7.06
C TYR A 100 19.57 18.51 6.43
N GLY A 101 20.22 19.60 6.83
CA GLY A 101 21.48 20.04 6.22
C GLY A 101 21.31 20.38 4.72
N ASP A 102 22.01 19.61 3.88
CA ASP A 102 22.01 19.77 2.43
C ASP A 102 20.92 18.94 1.73
N GLU A 103 20.16 18.15 2.48
CA GLU A 103 19.17 17.21 1.94
C GLU A 103 17.76 17.70 2.23
N THR A 104 16.88 17.63 1.22
CA THR A 104 15.45 17.90 1.38
C THR A 104 14.65 16.66 0.97
N TYR A 105 13.85 16.18 1.90
CA TYR A 105 13.06 14.95 1.84
C TYR A 105 11.60 15.27 1.52
N PHE A 106 11.07 14.64 0.49
CA PHE A 106 9.68 14.71 0.09
C PHE A 106 9.03 13.35 0.27
N GLY A 107 7.81 13.34 0.78
CA GLY A 107 6.98 12.14 0.77
C GLY A 107 6.53 11.77 -0.64
N VAL A 108 6.10 10.53 -0.81
CA VAL A 108 5.41 10.08 -2.01
C VAL A 108 3.94 9.81 -1.71
N THR A 109 3.09 10.13 -2.67
CA THR A 109 1.66 9.85 -2.61
C THR A 109 1.30 8.73 -3.57
N ILE A 110 0.62 7.72 -3.05
CA ILE A 110 0.11 6.59 -3.85
C ILE A 110 -1.01 7.09 -4.78
N ILE A 111 -0.86 6.80 -6.07
CA ILE A 111 -1.90 6.97 -7.09
C ILE A 111 -2.75 5.71 -7.06
N ARG A 112 -3.76 5.70 -6.19
CA ARG A 112 -4.55 4.50 -5.88
C ARG A 112 -5.27 3.90 -7.10
N SER A 113 -5.60 4.69 -8.11
CA SER A 113 -6.16 4.17 -9.37
C SER A 113 -5.18 3.33 -10.21
N ARG A 114 -3.88 3.38 -9.88
CA ARG A 114 -2.83 2.58 -10.52
C ARG A 114 -2.37 1.41 -9.66
N VAL A 115 -2.88 1.29 -8.45
CA VAL A 115 -2.62 0.14 -7.57
C VAL A 115 -3.78 -0.82 -7.73
N SER A 116 -3.46 -2.10 -7.89
CA SER A 116 -4.48 -3.13 -7.94
C SER A 116 -5.23 -3.19 -6.59
N PRO A 117 -6.58 -3.27 -6.58
CA PRO A 117 -7.36 -3.19 -5.33
C PRO A 117 -7.01 -4.26 -4.28
N ASP A 118 -6.50 -5.41 -4.68
CA ASP A 118 -6.01 -6.49 -3.80
C ASP A 118 -4.75 -6.12 -3.01
N VAL A 119 -4.01 -5.11 -3.46
CA VAL A 119 -2.80 -4.59 -2.80
C VAL A 119 -3.12 -3.37 -1.92
N LEU A 120 -4.28 -2.73 -2.13
CA LEU A 120 -4.69 -1.57 -1.33
C LEU A 120 -5.26 -2.01 0.02
N ARG A 121 -4.78 -1.39 1.10
CA ARG A 121 -5.38 -1.58 2.43
C ARG A 121 -6.71 -0.83 2.50
N ILE A 122 -7.69 -1.42 3.19
CA ILE A 122 -8.96 -0.74 3.49
C ILE A 122 -8.69 0.62 4.15
N SER A 123 -7.72 0.70 5.06
CA SER A 123 -7.31 1.95 5.72
C SER A 123 -6.82 3.02 4.75
N ASP A 124 -6.13 2.63 3.68
CA ASP A 124 -5.56 3.58 2.72
C ASP A 124 -6.64 4.20 1.83
N VAL A 125 -7.63 3.39 1.45
CA VAL A 125 -8.80 3.83 0.69
C VAL A 125 -9.70 4.68 1.59
N PHE A 126 -9.96 4.21 2.80
CA PHE A 126 -10.76 4.91 3.81
C PHE A 126 -10.19 6.30 4.10
N GLY A 127 -8.90 6.40 4.47
CA GLY A 127 -8.27 7.67 4.81
C GLY A 127 -8.34 8.66 3.65
N ARG A 128 -8.16 8.18 2.41
CA ARG A 128 -8.27 9.05 1.23
C ARG A 128 -9.70 9.52 0.97
N LEU A 129 -10.70 8.65 1.11
CA LEU A 129 -12.10 9.06 0.96
C LEU A 129 -12.49 10.09 2.04
N ALA A 130 -12.02 9.91 3.27
CA ALA A 130 -12.20 10.89 4.34
C ALA A 130 -11.52 12.23 4.01
N ASP A 131 -10.29 12.22 3.49
CA ASP A 131 -9.59 13.44 3.03
C ASP A 131 -10.33 14.16 1.89
N LEU A 132 -11.07 13.41 1.07
CA LEU A 132 -11.93 13.93 0.00
C LEU A 132 -13.29 14.43 0.50
N GLY A 133 -13.56 14.34 1.81
CA GLY A 133 -14.81 14.81 2.41
C GLY A 133 -15.97 13.82 2.30
N VAL A 134 -15.69 12.53 2.09
CA VAL A 134 -16.71 11.49 2.23
C VAL A 134 -17.02 11.27 3.71
N ASP A 135 -18.29 11.14 4.08
CA ASP A 135 -18.71 10.83 5.44
C ASP A 135 -18.00 9.57 5.98
N HIS A 136 -17.68 9.55 7.26
CA HIS A 136 -16.87 8.48 7.86
C HIS A 136 -17.51 7.09 7.69
N ALA A 137 -18.83 6.97 7.84
CA ALA A 137 -19.51 5.69 7.68
C ALA A 137 -19.53 5.25 6.21
N ASP A 138 -19.83 6.18 5.30
CA ASP A 138 -19.84 5.91 3.85
C ASP A 138 -18.43 5.57 3.34
N ALA A 139 -17.41 6.29 3.80
CA ALA A 139 -16.01 6.02 3.48
C ALA A 139 -15.58 4.63 3.95
N GLY A 140 -16.00 4.20 5.15
CA GLY A 140 -15.69 2.87 5.69
C GLY A 140 -16.29 1.74 4.86
N ASN A 141 -17.58 1.84 4.53
CA ASN A 141 -18.28 0.85 3.72
C ASN A 141 -17.76 0.82 2.28
N ALA A 142 -17.54 2.01 1.69
CA ALA A 142 -17.00 2.16 0.35
C ALA A 142 -15.58 1.61 0.23
N ALA A 143 -14.70 1.89 1.21
CA ALA A 143 -13.35 1.33 1.25
C ALA A 143 -13.37 -0.20 1.37
N THR A 144 -14.22 -0.74 2.25
CA THR A 144 -14.36 -2.19 2.42
C THR A 144 -14.87 -2.86 1.14
N THR A 145 -15.89 -2.28 0.52
CA THR A 145 -16.46 -2.78 -0.73
C THR A 145 -15.47 -2.70 -1.89
N PHE A 146 -14.73 -1.60 -2.01
CA PHE A 146 -13.74 -1.41 -3.06
C PHE A 146 -12.63 -2.45 -3.01
N VAL A 147 -12.12 -2.78 -1.83
CA VAL A 147 -11.06 -3.79 -1.65
C VAL A 147 -11.61 -5.21 -1.84
N LYS A 148 -12.77 -5.55 -1.25
CA LYS A 148 -13.32 -6.91 -1.30
C LYS A 148 -14.03 -7.26 -2.61
N MET A 149 -14.62 -6.27 -3.28
CA MET A 149 -15.44 -6.41 -4.49
C MET A 149 -15.06 -5.35 -5.53
N PRO A 150 -13.83 -5.41 -6.09
CA PRO A 150 -13.27 -4.34 -6.93
C PRO A 150 -13.97 -4.13 -8.27
N PHE A 151 -14.80 -5.08 -8.70
CA PHE A 151 -15.58 -4.99 -9.94
C PHE A 151 -17.05 -4.60 -9.71
N SER A 152 -17.41 -4.19 -8.49
CA SER A 152 -18.77 -3.74 -8.16
C SER A 152 -19.05 -2.33 -8.67
N ALA A 153 -20.33 -1.96 -8.72
CA ALA A 153 -20.75 -0.59 -9.04
C ALA A 153 -20.21 0.42 -8.02
N CYS A 154 -20.23 0.08 -6.74
CA CYS A 154 -19.56 0.88 -5.69
C CYS A 154 -18.08 1.07 -6.00
N ALA A 155 -17.36 0.00 -6.34
CA ALA A 155 -15.94 0.10 -6.58
C ALA A 155 -15.59 1.03 -7.75
N SER A 156 -16.41 1.04 -8.79
CA SER A 156 -16.26 1.98 -9.92
C SER A 156 -16.43 3.45 -9.49
N VAL A 157 -17.38 3.72 -8.59
CA VAL A 157 -17.59 5.08 -8.05
C VAL A 157 -16.45 5.48 -7.12
N VAL A 158 -16.01 4.56 -6.24
CA VAL A 158 -14.83 4.79 -5.39
C VAL A 158 -13.60 5.09 -6.24
N GLN A 159 -13.39 4.36 -7.34
CA GLN A 159 -12.29 4.63 -8.26
C GLN A 159 -12.38 6.06 -8.83
N GLY A 160 -13.54 6.49 -9.32
CA GLY A 160 -13.75 7.86 -9.79
C GLY A 160 -13.41 8.90 -8.71
N ALA A 161 -13.85 8.69 -7.47
CA ALA A 161 -13.53 9.57 -6.36
C ALA A 161 -12.01 9.62 -6.08
N LEU A 162 -11.33 8.47 -6.09
CA LEU A 162 -9.88 8.39 -5.91
C LEU A 162 -9.08 9.06 -7.04
N GLU A 163 -9.65 9.10 -8.26
CA GLU A 163 -9.12 9.81 -9.42
C GLU A 163 -9.41 11.32 -9.39
N GLY A 164 -10.20 11.78 -8.42
CA GLY A 164 -10.52 13.19 -8.20
C GLY A 164 -11.82 13.67 -8.84
N ASP A 165 -12.73 12.75 -9.22
CA ASP A 165 -14.05 13.11 -9.71
C ASP A 165 -14.95 13.62 -8.55
N PRO A 166 -15.31 14.92 -8.52
CA PRO A 166 -16.15 15.46 -7.46
C PRO A 166 -17.59 14.91 -7.50
N ALA A 167 -18.08 14.45 -8.66
CA ALA A 167 -19.40 13.85 -8.76
C ALA A 167 -19.44 12.48 -8.07
N ALA A 168 -18.37 11.72 -8.17
CA ALA A 168 -18.22 10.45 -7.46
C ALA A 168 -18.19 10.65 -5.93
N VAL A 169 -17.48 11.67 -5.44
CA VAL A 169 -17.47 12.03 -4.01
C VAL A 169 -18.89 12.41 -3.54
N ALA A 170 -19.61 13.24 -4.30
CA ALA A 170 -20.98 13.61 -3.98
C ALA A 170 -21.94 12.41 -3.98
N LEU A 171 -21.74 11.46 -4.89
CA LEU A 171 -22.54 10.25 -4.97
C LEU A 171 -22.29 9.33 -3.76
N LEU A 172 -21.04 9.17 -3.33
CA LEU A 172 -20.71 8.43 -2.11
C LEU A 172 -21.34 9.07 -0.87
N ASN A 173 -21.38 10.40 -0.79
CA ASN A 173 -22.02 11.11 0.33
C ASN A 173 -23.55 11.08 0.34
N SER A 174 -24.18 10.94 -0.83
CA SER A 174 -25.65 10.97 -0.94
C SER A 174 -26.28 9.59 -1.02
N SER A 175 -25.52 8.56 -1.38
CA SER A 175 -26.01 7.19 -1.59
C SER A 175 -25.02 6.12 -1.13
N GLY A 176 -24.01 6.46 -0.32
CA GLY A 176 -22.94 5.54 0.08
C GLY A 176 -23.45 4.24 0.67
N GLN A 177 -24.38 4.29 1.63
CA GLN A 177 -24.93 3.06 2.24
C GLN A 177 -25.70 2.15 1.28
N SER A 178 -26.42 2.70 0.30
CA SER A 178 -27.19 1.89 -0.65
C SER A 178 -26.33 1.39 -1.81
N LEU A 179 -25.34 2.18 -2.21
CA LEU A 179 -24.40 1.87 -3.28
C LEU A 179 -23.32 0.90 -2.83
N CYS A 180 -22.80 1.10 -1.62
CA CYS A 180 -21.70 0.37 -0.99
C CYS A 180 -22.22 -0.29 0.31
N PRO A 181 -22.96 -1.41 0.21
CA PRO A 181 -23.41 -2.12 1.39
C PRO A 181 -22.21 -2.70 2.19
N PRO A 182 -22.32 -2.77 3.53
CA PRO A 182 -21.25 -3.29 4.39
C PRO A 182 -20.93 -4.77 4.16
#